data_AF-A0A5A9Z404-F1
#
_entry.id   AF-A0A5A9Z404-F1
#
_cell.length_a   1.000
_cell.length_b   1.000
_cell.length_c   1.000
_cell.angle_alpha   90.00
_cell.angle_beta   90.00
_cell.angle_gamma   90.00
#
_symmetry.space_group_name_H-M   'P 1'
#
loop_
_entity.id
_entity.type
_entity.pdbx_description
1 polymer ?
#
loop_
_entity_poly.entity_id
_entity_poly.type
_entity_poly.pdbx_seq_one_letter_code
_entity_poly.pdbx_strand_id
1 'polypeptide(L)'
;MHVLLRQLLSIVALLCASNATASAPATWPASPSLLELDTTYGIVSIDTSEYVYESRLLINGYEVDPTIRGRLNISYAFNLPTSGAALVSIDTGNDVCPISYRWVILDQAGYTLSPSFGSCSGQILVSATRTQFTLKTPSPQKPDKIDVYTYDGKTIKHTVASLKP
;
A
#
# COMPACT_ATOMS: atom_id res chain seq x y z
N MET A 1 -39.40 40.68 -19.98
CA MET A 1 -38.67 40.87 -18.71
C MET A 1 -38.24 39.51 -18.15
N HIS A 2 -37.45 38.71 -18.88
CA HIS A 2 -37.05 37.35 -18.46
C HIS A 2 -35.77 36.88 -19.17
N VAL A 3 -34.63 37.57 -19.06
CA VAL A 3 -33.37 37.08 -19.67
C VAL A 3 -32.11 37.38 -18.84
N LEU A 4 -32.21 37.68 -17.54
CA LEU A 4 -31.03 38.10 -16.76
C LEU A 4 -30.83 37.37 -15.41
N LEU A 5 -31.52 36.26 -15.16
CA LEU A 5 -31.46 35.57 -13.86
C LEU A 5 -31.09 34.09 -13.93
N ARG A 6 -30.32 33.67 -14.95
CA ARG A 6 -29.95 32.24 -15.12
C ARG A 6 -28.47 31.94 -15.33
N GLN A 7 -27.58 32.92 -15.22
CA GLN A 7 -26.14 32.71 -15.53
C GLN A 7 -25.17 32.93 -14.37
N LEU A 8 -25.65 33.06 -13.12
CA LEU A 8 -24.78 33.39 -11.97
C LEU A 8 -24.46 32.21 -11.03
N LEU A 9 -24.80 30.97 -11.38
CA LEU A 9 -24.67 29.81 -10.47
C LEU A 9 -23.57 28.80 -10.82
N SER A 10 -22.66 29.11 -11.76
CA SER A 10 -21.70 28.11 -12.27
C SER A 10 -20.22 28.40 -11.98
N ILE A 11 -19.87 29.40 -11.16
CA ILE A 11 -18.44 29.82 -11.02
C ILE A 11 -17.84 29.59 -9.62
N VAL A 12 -18.62 29.16 -8.61
CA VAL A 12 -18.11 29.01 -7.22
C VAL A 12 -17.98 27.53 -6.79
N ALA A 13 -17.60 26.65 -7.70
CA ALA A 13 -17.30 25.23 -7.38
C ALA A 13 -15.88 24.81 -7.78
N LEU A 14 -14.98 25.79 -8.01
CA LEU A 14 -13.66 25.54 -8.60
C LEU A 14 -12.49 26.07 -7.75
N LEU A 15 -12.51 25.94 -6.41
CA LEU A 15 -11.37 26.35 -5.57
C LEU A 15 -11.26 25.64 -4.21
N CYS A 16 -11.49 24.33 -4.19
CA CYS A 16 -10.97 23.46 -3.12
C CYS A 16 -10.08 22.37 -3.72
N ALA A 17 -9.09 22.76 -4.51
CA ALA A 17 -7.91 21.92 -4.73
C ALA A 17 -7.08 21.96 -3.44
N SER A 18 -7.52 21.21 -2.43
CA SER A 18 -6.75 20.97 -1.22
C SER A 18 -5.46 20.28 -1.65
N ASN A 19 -4.34 21.01 -1.70
CA ASN A 19 -3.03 20.40 -1.82
C ASN A 19 -2.89 19.45 -0.63
N ALA A 20 -2.99 18.15 -0.90
CA ALA A 20 -2.87 17.14 0.13
C ALA A 20 -1.45 17.18 0.70
N THR A 21 -1.28 17.85 1.84
CA THR A 21 -0.02 17.88 2.57
C THR A 21 0.11 16.56 3.34
N ALA A 22 1.18 15.81 3.09
CA ALA A 22 1.56 14.67 3.90
C ALA A 22 2.83 15.02 4.66
N SER A 23 2.82 14.84 5.98
CA SER A 23 4.06 14.92 6.76
C SER A 23 4.84 13.62 6.58
N ALA A 24 6.13 13.70 6.28
CA ALA A 24 7.03 12.60 6.58
C ALA A 24 7.33 12.61 8.07
N PRO A 25 7.67 11.45 8.64
CA PRO A 25 8.27 11.42 9.96
C PRO A 25 9.70 12.00 9.90
N ALA A 26 10.18 12.55 11.02
CA ALA A 26 11.57 13.03 11.14
C ALA A 26 12.58 11.89 10.93
N THR A 27 12.20 10.66 11.28
CA THR A 27 12.91 9.42 10.99
C THR A 27 11.91 8.37 10.55
N TRP A 28 12.22 7.62 9.50
CA TRP A 28 11.36 6.51 9.06
C TRP A 28 11.39 5.38 10.10
N PRO A 29 10.23 4.81 10.48
CA PRO A 29 10.22 3.67 11.38
C PRO A 29 10.85 2.46 10.69
N ALA A 30 11.48 1.58 11.47
CA ALA A 30 11.86 0.27 10.97
C ALA A 30 10.60 -0.52 10.61
N SER A 31 10.54 -1.05 9.38
CA SER A 31 9.46 -1.95 9.00
C SER A 31 9.62 -3.27 9.75
N PRO A 32 8.57 -3.76 10.43
CA PRO A 32 8.56 -5.11 10.98
C PRO A 32 8.90 -6.16 9.93
N SER A 33 9.39 -7.31 10.41
CA SER A 33 9.64 -8.46 9.56
C SER A 33 9.06 -9.72 10.18
N LEU A 34 8.04 -10.27 9.50
CA LEU A 34 7.32 -11.47 9.87
C LEU A 34 7.34 -12.45 8.70
N LEU A 35 7.55 -13.74 8.99
CA LEU A 35 7.45 -14.83 8.03
C LEU A 35 6.07 -15.48 8.04
N GLU A 36 5.32 -15.30 9.13
CA GLU A 36 4.00 -15.87 9.29
C GLU A 36 3.11 -14.90 10.07
N LEU A 37 1.85 -14.85 9.68
CA LEU A 37 0.79 -14.08 10.30
C LEU A 37 -0.46 -14.96 10.37
N ASP A 38 -0.85 -15.33 11.58
CA ASP A 38 -2.12 -15.97 11.87
C ASP A 38 -3.24 -14.92 11.99
N THR A 39 -4.36 -15.17 11.33
CA THR A 39 -5.56 -14.34 11.37
C THR A 39 -6.79 -15.22 11.59
N THR A 40 -7.88 -14.63 12.07
CA THR A 40 -9.16 -15.34 12.21
C THR A 40 -9.69 -15.91 10.87
N TYR A 41 -9.16 -15.47 9.73
CA TYR A 41 -9.59 -15.88 8.38
C TYR A 41 -8.58 -16.80 7.69
N GLY A 42 -7.46 -17.13 8.34
CA GLY A 42 -6.41 -17.97 7.77
C GLY A 42 -5.01 -17.43 8.03
N ILE A 43 -4.02 -18.18 7.56
CA ILE A 43 -2.61 -17.92 7.78
C ILE A 43 -1.99 -17.35 6.51
N VAL A 44 -1.31 -16.22 6.63
CA VAL A 44 -0.41 -15.69 5.60
C VAL A 44 1.01 -16.09 5.98
N SER A 45 1.71 -16.81 5.12
CA SER A 45 3.07 -17.25 5.40
C SER A 45 3.99 -17.12 4.19
N ILE A 46 5.29 -17.08 4.47
CA ILE A 46 6.34 -17.03 3.47
C ILE A 46 7.07 -18.37 3.51
N ASP A 47 7.00 -19.11 2.41
CA ASP A 47 7.81 -20.30 2.19
C ASP A 47 9.19 -19.87 1.72
N THR A 48 10.18 -19.99 2.61
CA THR A 48 11.54 -19.55 2.36
C THR A 48 12.30 -20.56 1.51
N SER A 49 12.97 -20.09 0.46
CA SER A 49 13.86 -20.91 -0.37
C SER A 49 15.33 -20.69 0.03
N GLU A 50 16.18 -21.70 -0.18
CA GLU A 50 17.64 -21.56 -0.10
C GLU A 50 18.17 -20.50 -1.09
N TYR A 51 17.47 -20.35 -2.23
CA TYR A 51 17.69 -19.22 -3.13
C TYR A 51 16.80 -18.05 -2.71
N VAL A 52 17.41 -17.04 -2.09
CA VAL A 52 16.71 -15.96 -1.36
C VAL A 52 15.63 -15.20 -2.14
N TYR A 53 15.72 -15.15 -3.48
CA TYR A 53 14.76 -14.48 -4.37
C TYR A 53 13.67 -15.40 -4.92
N GLU A 54 13.59 -16.64 -4.43
CA GLU A 54 12.57 -17.62 -4.81
C GLU A 54 11.60 -17.97 -3.68
N SER A 55 11.62 -17.22 -2.57
CA SER A 55 10.61 -17.40 -1.51
C SER A 55 9.21 -17.10 -2.05
N ARG A 56 8.21 -17.82 -1.57
CA ARG A 56 6.83 -17.78 -2.09
C ARG A 56 5.85 -17.31 -1.03
N LEU A 57 4.85 -16.54 -1.45
CA LEU A 57 3.73 -16.20 -0.57
C LEU A 57 2.71 -17.33 -0.57
N LEU A 58 2.36 -17.81 0.62
CA LEU A 58 1.34 -18.80 0.83
C LEU A 58 0.16 -18.22 1.63
N ILE A 59 -1.04 -18.74 1.33
CA ILE A 59 -2.24 -18.55 2.14
C ILE A 59 -2.76 -19.94 2.51
N ASN A 60 -2.85 -20.21 3.81
CA ASN A 60 -3.23 -21.52 4.36
C ASN A 60 -2.36 -22.67 3.79
N GLY A 61 -1.08 -22.40 3.53
CA GLY A 61 -0.14 -23.38 2.96
C GLY A 61 -0.22 -23.55 1.45
N TYR A 62 -1.08 -22.81 0.74
CA TYR A 62 -1.20 -22.86 -0.72
C TYR A 62 -0.62 -21.61 -1.35
N GLU A 63 0.11 -21.77 -2.46
CA GLU A 63 0.63 -20.65 -3.23
C GLU A 63 -0.52 -19.78 -3.76
N VAL A 64 -0.36 -18.46 -3.67
CA VAL A 64 -1.35 -17.51 -4.14
C VAL A 64 -1.36 -17.39 -5.66
N ASP A 65 -2.48 -16.93 -6.23
CA ASP A 65 -2.63 -16.59 -7.65
C ASP A 65 -2.98 -15.09 -7.81
N PRO A 66 -2.20 -14.30 -8.57
CA PRO A 66 -0.95 -14.68 -9.23
C PRO A 66 0.16 -15.01 -8.22
N THR A 67 1.04 -15.93 -8.60
CA THR A 67 2.26 -16.26 -7.84
C THR A 67 3.03 -15.00 -7.46
N ILE A 68 3.41 -14.90 -6.18
CA ILE A 68 4.32 -13.87 -5.67
C ILE A 68 5.62 -14.55 -5.26
N ARG A 69 6.72 -14.13 -5.88
CA ARG A 69 8.09 -14.63 -5.63
C ARG A 69 9.05 -13.48 -5.36
N GLY A 70 10.07 -13.75 -4.57
CA GLY A 70 11.15 -12.81 -4.25
C GLY A 70 11.75 -13.10 -2.88
N ARG A 71 12.53 -12.15 -2.38
CA ARG A 71 12.77 -11.99 -0.95
C ARG A 71 11.53 -11.29 -0.39
N LEU A 72 10.68 -12.07 0.25
CA LEU A 72 9.39 -11.61 0.76
C LEU A 72 9.48 -11.27 2.24
N ASN A 73 8.63 -10.34 2.68
CA ASN A 73 8.45 -10.05 4.09
C ASN A 73 7.05 -9.50 4.39
N ILE A 74 6.39 -10.00 5.44
CA ILE A 74 5.15 -9.42 5.95
C ILE A 74 5.53 -8.20 6.80
N SER A 75 5.35 -7.01 6.21
CA SER A 75 5.83 -5.74 6.75
C SER A 75 4.87 -5.13 7.76
N TYR A 76 3.57 -5.24 7.53
CA TYR A 76 2.52 -4.74 8.43
C TYR A 76 1.30 -5.65 8.38
N ALA A 77 0.53 -5.66 9.46
CA ALA A 77 -0.71 -6.41 9.54
C ALA A 77 -1.78 -5.60 10.30
N PHE A 78 -3.04 -5.77 9.91
CA PHE A 78 -4.19 -5.11 10.52
C PHE A 78 -5.34 -6.10 10.66
N ASN A 79 -5.93 -6.14 11.85
CA ASN A 79 -7.21 -6.81 12.09
C ASN A 79 -8.33 -5.81 11.83
N LEU A 80 -9.15 -6.08 10.82
CA LEU A 80 -10.36 -5.33 10.52
C LEU A 80 -11.59 -6.07 11.07
N PRO A 81 -12.76 -5.40 11.20
CA PRO A 81 -13.94 -6.03 11.78
C PRO A 81 -14.42 -7.30 11.06
N THR A 82 -14.14 -7.43 9.76
CA THR A 82 -14.62 -8.54 8.92
C THR A 82 -13.53 -9.16 8.05
N SER A 83 -12.27 -8.79 8.26
CA SER A 83 -11.13 -9.26 7.46
C SER A 83 -9.79 -9.06 8.17
N GLY A 84 -8.78 -9.79 7.75
CA GLY A 84 -7.37 -9.53 8.05
C GLY A 84 -6.70 -8.87 6.85
N ALA A 85 -5.74 -7.98 7.10
CA ALA A 85 -4.97 -7.35 6.04
C ALA A 85 -3.48 -7.41 6.35
N ALA A 86 -2.67 -7.82 5.39
CA ALA A 86 -1.21 -7.84 5.48
C ALA A 86 -0.59 -7.04 4.33
N LEU A 87 0.43 -6.25 4.64
CA LEU A 87 1.29 -5.64 3.64
C LEU A 87 2.51 -6.54 3.45
N VAL A 88 2.70 -7.05 2.24
CA VAL A 88 3.87 -7.85 1.87
C VAL A 88 4.81 -7.01 1.03
N SER A 89 6.05 -6.87 1.49
CA SER A 89 7.14 -6.34 0.67
C SER A 89 7.74 -7.45 -0.17
N ILE A 90 8.05 -7.12 -1.43
CA ILE A 90 8.53 -8.03 -2.45
C ILE A 90 9.82 -7.42 -3.01
N ASP A 91 10.95 -8.03 -2.67
CA ASP A 91 12.24 -7.72 -3.26
C ASP A 91 12.60 -8.76 -4.33
N THR A 92 12.75 -8.34 -5.58
CA THR A 92 13.02 -9.24 -6.71
C THR A 92 14.52 -9.39 -7.01
N GLY A 93 15.39 -8.69 -6.29
CA GLY A 93 16.83 -8.65 -6.58
C GLY A 93 17.18 -7.77 -7.78
N ASN A 94 16.23 -6.96 -8.28
CA ASN A 94 16.48 -5.99 -9.33
C ASN A 94 17.04 -4.69 -8.74
N ASP A 95 18.25 -4.30 -9.18
CA ASP A 95 18.94 -3.13 -8.67
C ASP A 95 18.28 -1.78 -9.04
N VAL A 96 17.39 -1.75 -10.04
CA VAL A 96 16.72 -0.52 -10.49
C VAL A 96 15.57 -0.11 -9.56
N CYS A 97 14.79 -1.08 -9.12
CA CYS A 97 13.66 -0.84 -8.21
C CYS A 97 13.46 -2.08 -7.32
N PRO A 98 14.29 -2.22 -6.27
CA PRO A 98 14.41 -3.50 -5.59
C PRO A 98 13.12 -3.91 -4.90
N ILE A 99 12.42 -2.96 -4.28
CA ILE A 99 11.29 -3.25 -3.39
C ILE A 99 9.98 -2.73 -3.97
N SER A 100 8.99 -3.63 -4.04
CA SER A 100 7.58 -3.32 -4.29
C SER A 100 6.70 -3.91 -3.18
N TYR A 101 5.42 -3.58 -3.19
CA TYR A 101 4.47 -3.97 -2.16
C TYR A 101 3.17 -4.49 -2.75
N ARG A 102 2.52 -5.37 -2.00
CA ARG A 102 1.13 -5.78 -2.24
C ARG A 102 0.37 -5.89 -0.92
N TRP A 103 -0.90 -5.50 -0.96
CA TRP A 103 -1.85 -5.83 0.09
C TRP A 103 -2.41 -7.23 -0.15
N VAL A 104 -2.45 -8.01 0.92
CA VAL A 104 -3.13 -9.30 1.00
C VAL A 104 -4.29 -9.12 1.98
N ILE A 105 -5.52 -9.27 1.50
CA ILE A 105 -6.72 -9.16 2.34
C ILE A 105 -7.33 -10.55 2.45
N LEU A 106 -7.56 -11.03 3.67
CA LEU A 106 -8.17 -12.32 3.97
C LEU A 106 -9.52 -12.09 4.63
N ASP A 107 -10.55 -12.78 4.15
CA ASP A 107 -11.87 -12.79 4.76
C ASP A 107 -12.49 -14.18 4.64
N GLN A 108 -13.78 -14.31 4.99
CA GLN A 108 -14.47 -15.60 4.93
C GLN A 108 -14.63 -16.16 3.50
N ALA A 109 -14.58 -15.30 2.47
CA ALA A 109 -14.71 -15.71 1.08
C ALA A 109 -13.38 -16.17 0.47
N GLY A 110 -12.25 -15.82 1.10
CA GLY A 110 -10.92 -16.23 0.68
C GLY A 110 -9.92 -15.10 0.82
N TYR A 111 -9.16 -14.84 -0.25
CA TYR A 111 -8.19 -13.76 -0.27
C TYR A 111 -8.29 -12.89 -1.52
N THR A 112 -7.80 -11.66 -1.39
CA THR A 112 -7.55 -10.77 -2.52
C THR A 112 -6.16 -10.19 -2.44
N LEU A 113 -5.55 -10.01 -3.61
CA LEU A 113 -4.25 -9.37 -3.76
C LEU A 113 -4.41 -8.04 -4.48
N SER A 114 -3.83 -6.97 -3.95
CA SER A 114 -3.74 -5.73 -4.71
C SER A 114 -2.80 -5.89 -5.91
N PRO A 115 -2.92 -5.00 -6.93
CA PRO A 115 -1.82 -4.74 -7.85
C PRO A 115 -0.52 -4.42 -7.09
N SER A 116 0.63 -4.63 -7.75
CA SER A 116 1.94 -4.22 -7.20
C SER A 116 2.05 -2.69 -7.17
N PHE A 117 2.66 -2.13 -6.13
CA PHE A 117 2.88 -0.69 -5.97
C PHE A 117 4.13 -0.37 -5.12
N GLY A 118 4.52 0.90 -5.03
CA GLY A 118 5.64 1.36 -4.23
C GLY A 118 6.70 2.12 -5.03
N SER A 119 7.68 2.69 -4.32
CA SER A 119 8.71 3.57 -4.89
C SER A 119 10.14 3.07 -4.64
N CYS A 120 10.38 1.76 -4.73
CA CYS A 120 11.72 1.16 -4.67
C CYS A 120 12.43 1.31 -3.31
N SER A 121 11.72 1.67 -2.25
CA SER A 121 12.28 1.98 -0.94
C SER A 121 11.64 1.12 0.13
N GLY A 122 12.48 0.57 1.01
CA GLY A 122 12.07 -0.10 2.24
C GLY A 122 11.66 0.86 3.36
N GLN A 123 11.90 2.17 3.19
CA GLN A 123 11.50 3.19 4.15
C GLN A 123 10.02 3.52 3.94
N ILE A 124 9.19 3.03 4.85
CA ILE A 124 7.74 3.14 4.73
C ILE A 124 7.09 3.61 6.03
N LEU A 125 5.96 4.29 5.87
CA LEU A 125 5.03 4.59 6.94
C LEU A 125 3.65 4.14 6.50
N VAL A 126 3.03 3.26 7.28
CA VAL A 126 1.79 2.60 6.92
C VAL A 126 0.71 2.94 7.93
N SER A 127 -0.49 3.24 7.43
CA SER A 127 -1.67 3.42 8.27
C SER A 127 -2.87 2.75 7.64
N ALA A 128 -3.79 2.26 8.48
CA ALA A 128 -5.03 1.65 8.04
C ALA A 128 -6.23 2.32 8.72
N THR A 129 -7.30 2.41 7.97
CA THR A 129 -8.66 2.71 8.46
C THR A 129 -9.55 1.53 8.08
N ARG A 130 -10.85 1.59 8.43
CA ARG A 130 -11.79 0.50 8.09
C ARG A 130 -11.93 0.25 6.58
N THR A 131 -11.73 1.27 5.75
CA THR A 131 -12.03 1.22 4.32
C THR A 131 -10.83 1.53 3.44
N GLN A 132 -9.69 1.86 4.04
CA GLN A 132 -8.56 2.39 3.30
C GLN A 132 -7.24 2.10 3.99
N PHE A 133 -6.27 1.64 3.20
CA PHE A 133 -4.88 1.52 3.62
C PHE A 133 -4.04 2.58 2.92
N THR A 134 -3.06 3.13 3.63
CA THR A 134 -2.15 4.14 3.11
C THR A 134 -0.71 3.72 3.39
N LEU A 135 0.12 3.74 2.36
CA LEU A 135 1.56 3.62 2.44
C LEU A 135 2.19 4.93 1.99
N LYS A 136 3.12 5.45 2.79
CA LYS A 136 3.94 6.61 2.47
C LYS A 136 5.39 6.16 2.39
N THR A 137 6.13 6.68 1.42
CA THR A 137 7.54 6.34 1.21
C THR A 137 8.28 7.51 0.52
N PRO A 138 9.59 7.67 0.71
CA PRO A 138 10.34 8.70 -0.02
C PRO A 138 10.17 8.55 -1.54
N SER A 139 10.07 9.67 -2.24
CA SER A 139 10.02 9.64 -3.70
C SER A 139 11.42 9.59 -4.30
N PRO A 140 11.79 8.57 -5.09
CA PRO A 140 13.10 8.50 -5.75
C PRO A 140 13.25 9.58 -6.83
N GLN A 141 12.15 10.05 -7.40
CA GLN A 141 12.14 11.07 -8.45
C GLN A 141 12.22 12.50 -7.88
N LYS A 142 11.76 12.70 -6.64
CA LYS A 142 11.63 14.02 -6.01
C LYS A 142 12.07 13.91 -4.54
N PRO A 143 13.35 14.15 -4.23
CA PRO A 143 13.91 13.95 -2.89
C PRO A 143 13.22 14.75 -1.78
N ASP A 144 12.54 15.85 -2.12
CA ASP A 144 11.77 16.70 -1.20
C ASP A 144 10.29 16.30 -1.07
N LYS A 145 9.90 15.15 -1.64
CA LYS A 145 8.52 14.68 -1.68
C LYS A 145 8.37 13.26 -1.15
N ILE A 146 7.13 12.95 -0.81
CA ILE A 146 6.69 11.62 -0.38
C ILE A 146 5.72 11.10 -1.43
N ASP A 147 5.93 9.85 -1.84
CA ASP A 147 4.92 9.10 -2.57
C ASP A 147 3.91 8.51 -1.59
N VAL A 148 2.64 8.75 -1.87
CA VAL A 148 1.50 8.25 -1.08
C VAL A 148 0.71 7.30 -1.95
N TYR A 149 0.59 6.05 -1.49
CA TYR A 149 -0.18 5.00 -2.11
C TYR A 149 -1.39 4.69 -1.24
N THR A 150 -2.57 4.81 -1.81
CA THR A 150 -3.83 4.57 -1.11
C THR A 150 -4.55 3.40 -1.76
N TYR A 151 -4.93 2.40 -0.95
CA TYR A 151 -5.69 1.23 -1.37
C TYR A 151 -7.09 1.26 -0.76
N ASP A 152 -8.13 1.17 -1.57
CA ASP A 152 -9.54 1.15 -1.15
C ASP A 152 -10.17 -0.25 -1.16
N GLY A 153 -9.33 -1.30 -1.28
CA GLY A 153 -9.78 -2.69 -1.46
C GLY A 153 -9.98 -3.10 -2.92
N LYS A 154 -9.80 -2.18 -3.89
CA LYS A 154 -9.90 -2.48 -5.32
C LYS A 154 -8.77 -1.87 -6.13
N THR A 155 -8.44 -0.61 -5.88
CA THR A 155 -7.50 0.17 -6.70
C THR A 155 -6.42 0.81 -5.85
N ILE A 156 -5.22 0.90 -6.41
CA ILE A 156 -4.13 1.68 -5.84
C ILE A 156 -4.12 3.05 -6.50
N LYS A 157 -4.29 4.10 -5.70
CA LYS A 157 -4.09 5.49 -6.12
C LYS A 157 -2.72 5.97 -5.65
N HIS A 158 -1.93 6.50 -6.57
CA HIS A 158 -0.65 7.15 -6.28
C HIS A 158 -0.82 8.67 -6.32
N THR A 159 -0.32 9.35 -5.30
CA THR A 159 -0.16 10.80 -5.27
C THR A 159 1.22 11.18 -4.74
N VAL A 160 1.69 12.37 -5.11
CA VAL A 160 2.93 12.94 -4.60
C VAL A 160 2.57 14.09 -3.67
N ALA A 161 3.06 14.04 -2.44
CA ALA A 161 2.82 15.06 -1.43
C ALA A 161 4.11 15.78 -1.05
N SER A 162 4.02 17.08 -0.79
CA SER A 162 5.14 17.86 -0.25
C SER A 162 5.43 17.48 1.19
N LEU A 163 6.71 17.30 1.52
CA LEU A 163 7.20 17.32 2.89
C LEU A 163 6.76 18.65 3.53
N LYS A 164 5.99 18.59 4.61
CA LYS A 164 5.78 19.78 5.45
C LYS A 164 7.10 20.05 6.20
N PRO A 165 7.64 21.27 6.17
CA PRO A 165 8.77 21.64 7.02
C PRO A 165 8.42 21.55 8.51
#